data_AF-A0A1H9W028-F1
#
_entry.id   AF-A0A1H9W028-F1
#
_cell.length_a   1.000
_cell.length_b   1.000
_cell.length_c   1.000
_cell.angle_alpha   90.00
_cell.angle_beta   90.00
_cell.angle_gamma   90.00
#
_symmetry.space_group_name_H-M   'P 1'
#
loop_
_entity.id
_entity.type
_entity.pdbx_description
1 polymer ?
#
loop_
_entity_poly.entity_id
_entity_poly.type
_entity_poly.pdbx_seq_one_letter_code
_entity_poly.pdbx_strand_id
1 'polypeptide(L)'
;MRKSLVFGSLISAGGAILATSAYKKRQKGKYREDLDMQNKEKLDEVESADADQAPEERGLTQLDAIHKNDWGNNGFPQTHEGMRELEEEGKKEN
;
A
#
# COMPACT_ATOMS: atom_id res chain seq x y z
N MET A 1 -11.54 36.44 60.56
CA MET A 1 -11.87 36.10 59.15
C MET A 1 -10.96 34.97 58.69
N ARG A 2 -11.47 33.75 58.53
CA ARG A 2 -10.74 32.62 57.94
C ARG A 2 -10.99 32.62 56.43
N LYS A 3 -9.98 32.94 55.61
CA LYS A 3 -10.08 32.87 54.15
C LYS A 3 -9.55 31.52 53.68
N SER A 4 -10.40 30.82 52.95
CA SER A 4 -10.22 29.47 52.41
C SER A 4 -9.05 29.37 51.43
N LEU A 5 -8.12 28.45 51.67
CA LEU A 5 -7.19 27.93 50.69
C LEU A 5 -7.89 26.80 49.93
N VAL A 6 -8.57 27.14 48.84
CA VAL A 6 -8.99 26.16 47.81
C VAL A 6 -8.65 26.77 46.45
N PHE A 7 -7.38 26.66 46.06
CA PHE A 7 -6.94 26.92 44.70
C PHE A 7 -5.74 26.02 44.43
N GLY A 8 -5.94 24.96 43.63
CA GLY A 8 -4.81 24.21 43.09
C GLY A 8 -5.03 22.72 42.85
N SER A 9 -6.08 22.31 42.14
CA SER A 9 -6.13 20.94 41.58
C SER A 9 -6.82 20.88 40.20
N LEU A 10 -6.48 21.80 39.30
CA LEU A 10 -7.06 21.84 37.95
C LEU A 10 -5.98 21.84 36.84
N ILE A 11 -4.89 21.10 37.05
CA ILE A 11 -3.89 20.82 36.01
C ILE A 11 -3.61 19.32 36.00
N SER A 12 -4.51 18.49 35.47
CA SER A 12 -4.17 17.07 35.28
C SER A 12 -4.78 16.38 34.06
N ALA A 13 -5.73 16.98 33.32
CA ALA A 13 -6.39 16.29 32.20
C ALA A 13 -6.10 16.87 30.80
N GLY A 14 -5.55 18.09 30.68
CA GLY A 14 -5.33 18.74 29.38
C GLY A 14 -3.97 18.48 28.72
N GLY A 15 -2.91 18.25 29.52
CA GLY A 15 -1.54 18.13 29.01
C GLY A 15 -1.26 16.83 28.26
N ALA A 16 -1.87 15.72 28.69
CA ALA A 16 -1.60 14.39 28.10
C ALA A 16 -2.11 14.28 26.66
N ILE A 17 -3.26 14.90 26.33
CA ILE A 17 -3.83 14.85 24.96
C ILE A 17 -3.00 15.70 23.98
N LEU A 18 -2.52 16.87 24.42
CA LEU A 18 -1.66 17.72 23.59
C LEU A 18 -0.26 17.12 23.40
N ALA A 19 0.32 16.53 24.45
CA ALA A 19 1.62 15.87 24.36
C ALA A 19 1.59 14.63 23.42
N THR A 20 0.53 13.81 23.48
CA THR A 20 0.40 12.62 22.64
C THR A 20 0.11 12.96 21.17
N SER A 21 -0.68 13.99 20.89
CA SER A 21 -0.93 14.44 19.51
C SER A 21 0.32 15.07 18.86
N ALA A 22 1.08 15.88 19.60
CA ALA A 22 2.35 16.42 19.13
C ALA A 22 3.41 15.32 18.90
N TYR A 23 3.46 14.32 19.79
CA TYR A 23 4.34 13.16 19.64
C TYR A 23 3.97 12.29 18.42
N LYS A 24 2.68 11.96 18.24
CA LYS A 24 2.20 11.26 17.03
C LYS A 24 2.48 12.04 15.75
N LYS A 25 2.36 13.36 15.76
CA LYS A 25 2.67 14.22 14.60
C LYS A 25 4.18 14.23 14.27
N ARG A 26 5.05 14.09 15.27
CA ARG A 26 6.50 13.93 15.06
C ARG A 26 6.92 12.51 14.68
N GLN A 27 6.15 11.49 15.08
CA GLN A 27 6.36 10.08 14.72
C GLN A 27 5.72 9.66 13.38
N LYS A 28 4.87 10.48 12.75
CA LYS A 28 4.58 10.34 11.32
C LYS A 28 5.88 10.65 10.59
N GLY A 29 6.68 9.60 10.47
CA GLY A 29 7.99 9.60 9.86
C GLY A 29 7.92 10.31 8.52
N LYS A 30 8.96 11.08 8.25
CA LYS A 30 9.27 11.57 6.92
C LYS A 30 9.54 10.33 6.06
N TYR A 31 8.49 9.69 5.56
CA TYR A 31 8.62 8.80 4.42
C TYR A 31 9.17 9.69 3.33
N ARG A 32 10.43 9.43 2.96
CA ARG A 32 11.03 10.14 1.85
C ARG A 32 10.19 9.72 0.62
N GLU A 33 9.70 10.68 -0.14
CA GLU A 33 8.80 10.44 -1.29
C GLU A 33 9.42 9.52 -2.35
N ASP A 34 10.75 9.39 -2.34
CA ASP A 34 11.54 8.48 -3.19
C ASP A 34 11.46 7.01 -2.76
N LEU A 35 11.07 6.72 -1.51
CA LEU A 35 10.91 5.37 -0.95
C LEU A 35 9.44 4.96 -0.79
N ASP A 36 8.51 5.86 -1.13
CA ASP A 36 7.09 5.55 -1.08
C ASP A 36 6.67 4.79 -2.34
N MET A 37 6.84 3.47 -2.32
CA MET A 37 6.35 2.57 -3.37
C MET A 37 4.81 2.60 -3.52
N GLN A 38 4.08 3.33 -2.68
CA GLN A 38 2.64 3.58 -2.89
C GLN A 38 2.38 4.68 -3.93
N ASN A 39 3.41 5.36 -4.42
CA ASN A 39 3.27 6.34 -5.49
C ASN A 39 3.14 5.66 -6.86
N LYS A 40 2.02 4.95 -7.04
CA LYS A 40 1.70 4.16 -8.24
C LYS A 40 1.73 4.99 -9.51
N GLU A 41 1.34 6.27 -9.43
CA GLU A 41 1.32 7.20 -10.56
C GLU A 41 2.71 7.39 -11.16
N LYS A 42 3.76 7.48 -10.33
CA LYS A 42 5.14 7.56 -10.82
C LYS A 42 5.63 6.25 -11.42
N LEU A 43 5.20 5.10 -10.89
CA LEU A 43 5.65 3.78 -11.37
C LEU A 43 5.06 3.42 -12.74
N ASP A 44 3.91 3.99 -13.09
CA ASP A 44 3.25 3.81 -14.39
C ASP A 44 3.92 4.63 -15.51
N GLU A 45 4.70 5.65 -15.16
CA GLU A 45 5.38 6.51 -16.14
C GLU A 45 6.83 6.08 -16.41
N VAL A 46 7.42 5.27 -15.53
CA VAL A 46 8.84 4.88 -15.63
C VAL A 46 8.96 3.46 -16.17
N GLU A 47 9.87 3.26 -17.12
CA GLU A 47 10.19 1.95 -17.68
C GLU A 47 10.79 1.00 -16.63
N SER A 48 10.56 -0.30 -16.82
CA SER A 48 11.12 -1.38 -16.02
C SER A 48 12.64 -1.25 -15.89
N ALA A 49 13.16 -1.45 -14.69
CA ALA A 49 14.60 -1.37 -14.41
C ALA A 49 15.42 -2.44 -15.15
N ASP A 50 14.77 -3.53 -15.56
CA ASP A 50 15.38 -4.67 -16.23
C ASP A 50 15.18 -4.65 -17.75
N ALA A 51 14.64 -3.57 -18.32
CA ALA A 51 14.43 -3.43 -19.76
C ALA A 51 15.72 -3.64 -20.59
N ASP A 52 16.88 -3.22 -20.07
CA ASP A 52 18.17 -3.42 -20.74
C ASP A 52 18.69 -4.87 -20.64
N GLN A 53 18.19 -5.65 -19.69
CA GLN A 53 18.67 -6.99 -19.37
C GLN A 53 17.76 -8.08 -19.98
N ALA A 54 16.45 -7.83 -20.04
CA ALA A 54 15.45 -8.80 -20.43
C ALA A 54 14.57 -8.23 -21.57
N PRO A 55 14.58 -8.84 -22.77
CA PRO A 55 13.76 -8.41 -23.89
C PRO A 55 12.27 -8.28 -23.58
N GLU A 56 11.75 -9.13 -22.70
CA GLU A 56 10.37 -9.19 -22.23
C GLU A 56 10.01 -8.09 -21.20
N GLU A 57 11.00 -7.38 -20.66
CA GLU A 57 10.81 -6.23 -19.78
C GLU A 57 10.80 -4.90 -20.55
N ARG A 58 11.20 -4.90 -21.82
CA ARG A 58 11.21 -3.70 -22.66
C ARG A 58 9.79 -3.22 -22.96
N GLY A 59 9.55 -1.94 -22.69
CA GLY A 59 8.23 -1.34 -22.84
C GLY A 59 7.23 -1.71 -21.74
N LEU A 60 7.63 -2.48 -20.71
CA LEU A 60 6.87 -2.59 -19.47
C LEU A 60 7.17 -1.39 -18.58
N THR A 61 6.15 -0.84 -17.95
CA THR A 61 6.34 0.12 -16.85
C THR A 61 6.86 -0.63 -15.62
N GLN A 62 7.42 0.09 -14.65
CA GLN A 62 7.79 -0.53 -13.36
C GLN A 62 6.57 -1.15 -12.68
N LEU A 63 5.39 -0.51 -12.81
CA LEU A 63 4.14 -1.03 -12.27
C LEU A 63 3.74 -2.35 -12.93
N ASP A 64 3.86 -2.45 -14.25
CA ASP A 64 3.57 -3.67 -15.00
C ASP A 64 4.57 -4.78 -14.68
N ALA A 65 5.86 -4.45 -14.59
CA ALA A 65 6.90 -5.41 -14.23
C ALA A 65 6.65 -6.04 -12.85
N ILE A 66 6.19 -5.24 -11.87
CA ILE A 66 5.82 -5.72 -10.53
C ILE A 66 4.65 -6.71 -10.59
N HIS A 67 3.63 -6.44 -11.41
CA HIS A 67 2.42 -7.27 -11.49
C HIS A 67 2.45 -8.35 -12.58
N LYS A 68 3.52 -8.43 -13.37
CA LYS A 68 3.68 -9.39 -14.48
C LYS A 68 3.39 -10.83 -14.06
N ASN A 69 3.92 -11.24 -12.90
CA ASN A 69 3.69 -12.58 -12.37
C ASN A 69 2.23 -12.80 -11.97
N ASP A 70 1.56 -11.78 -11.43
CA ASP A 70 0.16 -11.86 -11.03
C ASP A 70 -0.75 -12.02 -12.25
N TRP A 71 -0.45 -11.30 -13.34
CA TRP A 71 -1.18 -11.44 -14.61
C TRP A 71 -1.03 -12.83 -15.22
N GLY A 72 0.16 -13.42 -15.17
CA GLY A 72 0.38 -14.79 -15.63
C GLY A 72 -0.40 -15.83 -14.81
N ASN A 73 -0.52 -15.62 -13.50
CA ASN A 73 -1.21 -16.55 -12.59
C ASN A 73 -2.74 -16.47 -12.67
N ASN A 74 -3.29 -15.32 -13.07
CA ASN A 74 -4.73 -15.13 -13.20
C ASN A 74 -5.32 -15.74 -14.49
N GLY A 75 -4.48 -16.15 -15.44
CA GLY A 75 -4.92 -16.59 -16.76
C GLY A 75 -5.45 -18.02 -16.84
N PHE A 76 -5.12 -18.89 -15.87
CA PHE A 76 -5.49 -20.30 -15.93
C PHE A 76 -5.96 -20.87 -14.60
N PRO A 77 -6.99 -21.74 -14.60
CA PRO A 77 -7.40 -22.47 -13.42
C PRO A 77 -6.23 -23.32 -12.88
N GLN A 78 -5.93 -23.15 -11.60
CA GLN A 78 -4.84 -23.88 -10.94
C GLN A 78 -5.29 -25.25 -10.41
N THR A 79 -6.59 -25.55 -10.47
CA THR A 79 -7.19 -26.78 -9.92
C THR A 79 -7.82 -27.63 -11.02
N HIS A 80 -7.90 -28.94 -10.78
CA HIS A 80 -8.54 -29.87 -11.72
C HIS A 80 -10.03 -29.55 -11.94
N GLU A 81 -10.70 -29.09 -10.89
CA GLU A 81 -12.10 -28.64 -10.97
C GLU A 81 -12.24 -27.41 -11.88
N GLY A 82 -11.43 -26.37 -11.67
CA GLY A 82 -11.50 -25.17 -12.49
C GLY A 82 -11.08 -25.43 -13.95
N MET A 83 -10.17 -26.38 -14.20
CA MET A 83 -9.84 -26.83 -15.56
C MET A 83 -11.05 -27.47 -16.25
N ARG A 84 -11.80 -28.31 -15.53
CA ARG A 84 -13.02 -28.94 -16.05
C ARG A 84 -14.10 -27.89 -16.36
N GLU A 85 -14.28 -26.91 -15.49
CA GLU A 85 -15.25 -25.81 -15.70
C GLU A 85 -14.91 -25.01 -16.96
N LEU A 86 -13.63 -24.63 -17.13
CA LEU A 86 -13.17 -23.90 -18.32
C LEU A 86 -13.35 -24.71 -19.62
N GLU A 87 -13.12 -26.02 -19.59
CA GLU A 87 -13.39 -26.90 -20.73
C GLU A 87 -14.89 -27.01 -21.08
N GLU A 88 -15.76 -27.01 -20.06
CA GLU A 88 -17.21 -27.03 -20.25
C GLU A 88 -17.72 -25.70 -20.82
N GLU A 89 -17.17 -24.57 -20.39
CA GLU A 89 -17.47 -23.24 -20.94
C GLU A 89 -17.04 -23.14 -22.41
N GLY A 90 -15.81 -23.53 -22.75
CA GLY A 90 -15.34 -23.53 -24.15
C GLY A 90 -16.14 -24.44 -25.10
N LYS A 91 -16.78 -25.50 -24.57
CA LYS A 91 -17.70 -26.37 -25.33
C LYS A 91 -19.09 -25.77 -25.50
N LYS A 92 -19.52 -24.83 -24.64
CA LYS A 92 -20.82 -24.15 -24.72
C LYS A 92 -20.78 -22.93 -25.65
N GLU A 93 -19.60 -22.34 -25.84
CA GLU A 93 -19.39 -21.17 -26.70
C GLU A 93 -19.13 -21.52 -28.18
N ASN A 94 -18.99 -22.82 -28.52
CA ASN A 94 -18.90 -23.36 -29.88
C ASN A 94 -20.21 -24.04 -30.31
#